data_AF-A0AA90K7V7-F1
#
_entry.id   AF-A0AA90K7V7-F1
#
_cell.length_a   1.000
_cell.length_b   1.000
_cell.length_c   1.000
_cell.angle_alpha   90.00
_cell.angle_beta   90.00
_cell.angle_gamma   90.00
#
_symmetry.space_group_name_H-M   'P 1'
#
loop_
_entity.id
_entity.type
_entity.pdbx_description
1 polymer ?
#
loop_
_entity_poly.entity_id
_entity_poly.type
_entity_poly.pdbx_seq_one_letter_code
_entity_poly.pdbx_strand_id
1 'polypeptide(L)'
;MDDVYVEPVAIRGAAVKFGEDKAGTAHREQMTNAAAAGRAHPGFASGAASDACVQAWQSCLHTLGEQTDTAAAELTRAMDDFVSTDGDVVDGMRRQATWLEGA
;
A
#
# COMPACT_ATOMS: atom_id res chain seq x y z
N MET A 1 23.33 5.25 -18.87
CA MET A 1 22.08 5.45 -18.11
C MET A 1 21.42 4.10 -18.17
N ASP A 2 21.68 3.25 -17.17
CA ASP A 2 21.09 1.92 -17.14
C ASP A 2 19.59 2.11 -16.91
N ASP A 3 18.81 1.67 -17.89
CA ASP A 3 17.36 1.70 -17.82
C ASP A 3 16.96 0.65 -16.77
N VAL A 4 16.52 1.11 -15.60
CA VAL A 4 16.03 0.22 -14.55
C VAL A 4 14.71 -0.34 -15.07
N TYR A 5 14.75 -1.55 -15.62
CA TYR A 5 13.54 -2.24 -16.01
C TYR A 5 12.70 -2.52 -14.75
N VAL A 6 11.60 -1.80 -14.65
CA VAL A 6 10.62 -1.93 -13.57
C VAL A 6 9.50 -2.83 -14.08
N GLU A 7 9.31 -4.01 -13.47
CA GLU A 7 8.25 -4.94 -13.86
C GLU A 7 6.90 -4.49 -13.26
N PRO A 8 5.98 -3.90 -14.05
CA PRO A 8 4.84 -3.15 -13.49
C PRO A 8 3.81 -4.06 -12.82
N VAL A 9 3.64 -5.27 -13.37
CA VAL A 9 2.70 -6.28 -12.87
C VAL A 9 3.14 -6.80 -11.49
N ALA A 10 4.45 -6.98 -11.28
CA ALA A 10 4.99 -7.43 -10.00
C ALA A 10 4.79 -6.37 -8.90
N ILE A 11 5.00 -5.09 -9.23
CA ILE A 11 4.79 -3.98 -8.29
C ILE A 11 3.32 -3.81 -7.93
N ARG A 12 2.44 -3.83 -8.93
CA ARG A 12 0.99 -3.80 -8.71
C ARG A 12 0.53 -4.97 -7.85
N GLY A 13 1.01 -6.18 -8.14
CA GLY A 13 0.70 -7.38 -7.37
C GLY A 13 1.16 -7.28 -5.91
N ALA A 14 2.35 -6.74 -5.66
CA ALA A 14 2.86 -6.50 -4.32
C ALA A 14 2.03 -5.47 -3.55
N ALA A 15 1.63 -4.37 -4.20
CA ALA A 15 0.79 -3.34 -3.58
C ALA A 15 -0.62 -3.84 -3.24
N VAL A 16 -1.24 -4.63 -4.13
CA VAL A 16 -2.54 -5.28 -3.86
C VAL A 16 -2.42 -6.26 -2.70
N LYS A 17 -1.40 -7.13 -2.72
CA LYS A 17 -1.16 -8.09 -1.64
C LYS A 17 -0.95 -7.40 -0.30
N PHE A 18 -0.21 -6.28 -0.27
CA PHE A 18 -0.06 -5.48 0.95
C PHE A 18 -1.42 -5.01 1.50
N GLY A 19 -2.33 -4.56 0.63
CA GLY A 19 -3.69 -4.18 1.01
C GLY A 19 -4.52 -5.36 1.57
N GLU A 20 -4.39 -6.55 0.97
CA GLU A 20 -5.07 -7.77 1.40
C GLU A 20 -4.53 -8.28 2.75
N ASP A 21 -3.20 -8.39 2.89
CA ASP A 21 -2.54 -8.84 4.12
C ASP A 21 -2.89 -7.89 5.29
N LYS A 22 -2.99 -6.60 5.02
CA LYS A 22 -3.46 -5.59 5.99
C LYS A 22 -4.92 -5.82 6.41
N ALA A 23 -5.81 -6.20 5.50
CA ALA A 23 -7.22 -6.43 5.79
C ALA A 23 -7.46 -7.69 6.65
N GLY A 24 -6.54 -8.67 6.60
CA GLY A 24 -6.69 -9.98 7.25
C GLY A 24 -6.28 -10.07 8.73
N THR A 25 -5.82 -9.00 9.37
CA THR A 25 -5.22 -9.10 10.72
C THR A 25 -6.25 -8.93 11.85
N ALA A 26 -6.61 -10.05 12.50
CA ALA A 26 -7.48 -10.12 13.68
C ALA A 26 -6.99 -9.28 14.89
N HIS A 27 -5.75 -8.81 14.86
CA HIS A 27 -5.14 -7.98 15.92
C HIS A 27 -5.20 -6.47 15.64
N ARG A 28 -5.81 -6.04 14.52
CA ARG A 28 -5.93 -4.64 14.16
C ARG A 28 -6.62 -3.82 15.24
N GLU A 29 -7.74 -4.30 15.77
CA GLU A 29 -8.48 -3.59 16.84
C GLU A 29 -7.66 -3.42 18.12
N GLN A 30 -6.81 -4.40 18.44
CA GLN A 30 -5.92 -4.35 19.61
C GLN A 30 -4.80 -3.31 19.41
N MET A 31 -4.32 -3.12 18.18
CA MET A 31 -3.38 -2.04 17.81
C MET A 31 -4.06 -0.67 17.71
N THR A 32 -5.31 -0.62 17.26
CA THR A 32 -6.11 0.61 17.15
C THR A 32 -6.42 1.21 18.53
N ASN A 33 -6.43 0.39 19.59
CA ASN A 33 -6.63 0.89 20.95
C ASN A 33 -5.75 0.14 21.97
N ALA A 34 -4.44 0.24 21.79
CA ALA A 34 -3.45 -0.39 22.66
C ALA A 34 -3.61 0.01 24.13
N ALA A 35 -4.07 1.23 24.40
CA ALA A 35 -4.37 1.70 25.76
C ALA A 35 -5.57 0.95 26.38
N ALA A 36 -6.66 0.76 25.63
CA ALA A 36 -7.81 -0.02 26.12
C ALA A 36 -7.45 -1.50 26.28
N ALA A 37 -6.69 -2.07 25.35
CA ALA A 37 -6.20 -3.45 25.43
C ALA A 37 -5.30 -3.67 26.66
N GLY A 38 -4.40 -2.72 26.94
CA GLY A 38 -3.55 -2.73 28.12
C GLY A 38 -4.35 -2.62 29.42
N ARG A 39 -5.29 -1.67 29.50
CA ARG A 39 -6.15 -1.47 30.69
C ARG A 39 -7.09 -2.64 30.98
N ALA A 40 -7.43 -3.44 29.97
CA ALA A 40 -8.20 -4.67 30.16
C ALA A 40 -7.38 -5.79 30.84
N HIS A 41 -6.05 -5.66 30.91
CA HIS A 41 -5.19 -6.65 31.54
C HIS A 41 -5.01 -6.36 33.04
N PRO A 42 -5.36 -7.30 33.95
CA PRO A 42 -5.41 -7.04 35.40
C PRO A 42 -4.04 -6.73 36.04
N GLY A 43 -2.93 -6.98 35.34
CA GLY A 43 -1.58 -6.63 35.78
C GLY A 43 -1.02 -5.32 35.19
N PHE A 44 -1.79 -4.58 34.40
CA PHE A 44 -1.33 -3.35 33.76
C PHE A 44 -1.27 -2.20 34.77
N ALA A 45 -0.07 -1.96 35.32
CA ALA A 45 0.21 -0.78 36.13
C ALA A 45 0.56 0.38 35.21
N SER A 46 -0.36 1.34 35.07
CA SER A 46 -0.19 2.51 34.22
C SER A 46 -0.19 3.79 35.03
N GLY A 47 0.70 4.71 34.68
CA GLY A 47 0.76 6.08 35.18
C GLY A 47 0.81 7.07 34.02
N ALA A 48 0.71 8.38 34.31
CA ALA A 48 0.60 9.40 33.27
C ALA A 48 1.72 9.32 32.20
N ALA A 49 2.96 9.00 32.60
CA ALA A 49 4.09 8.85 31.69
C ALA A 49 3.99 7.61 30.79
N SER A 50 3.53 6.47 31.31
CA SER A 50 3.35 5.25 30.50
C SER A 50 2.18 5.41 29.51
N ASP A 51 1.10 6.06 29.95
CA ASP A 51 -0.06 6.33 29.10
C ASP A 51 0.30 7.26 27.93
N ALA A 52 1.08 8.32 28.20
CA ALA A 52 1.57 9.22 27.17
C ALA A 52 2.49 8.51 26.16
N CYS A 53 3.34 7.59 26.63
CA CYS A 53 4.20 6.79 25.77
C CYS A 53 3.37 5.86 24.86
N VAL A 54 2.40 5.14 25.42
CA VAL A 54 1.50 4.25 24.66
C VAL A 54 0.71 5.03 23.60
N GLN A 55 0.20 6.21 23.95
CA GLN A 55 -0.49 7.08 22.99
C GLN A 55 0.44 7.55 21.87
N ALA A 56 1.65 8.02 22.20
CA ALA A 56 2.62 8.46 21.19
C ALA A 56 3.02 7.33 20.23
N TRP A 57 3.23 6.12 20.76
CA TRP A 57 3.48 4.92 19.95
C TRP A 57 2.31 4.58 19.05
N GLN A 58 1.09 4.61 19.58
CA GLN A 58 -0.12 4.34 18.83
C GLN A 58 -0.31 5.35 17.69
N SER A 59 -0.10 6.65 17.95
CA SER A 59 -0.15 7.69 16.93
C SER A 59 0.90 7.48 15.84
N CYS A 60 2.15 7.17 16.23
CA CYS A 60 3.23 6.90 15.28
C CYS A 60 2.89 5.71 14.36
N LEU A 61 2.39 4.61 14.92
CA LEU A 61 1.99 3.43 14.14
C LEU A 61 0.81 3.72 13.20
N HIS A 62 -0.16 4.53 13.63
CA HIS A 62 -1.25 4.98 12.75
C HIS A 62 -0.72 5.79 11.57
N THR A 63 0.11 6.79 11.84
CA THR A 63 0.70 7.62 10.79
C THR A 63 1.54 6.79 9.80
N LEU A 64 2.35 5.84 10.29
CA LEU A 64 3.12 4.97 9.41
C LEU A 64 2.21 4.06 8.57
N GLY A 65 1.14 3.55 9.15
CA GLY A 65 0.12 2.78 8.44
C GLY A 65 -0.51 3.58 7.31
N GLU A 66 -0.96 4.81 7.60
CA GLU A 66 -1.55 5.72 6.62
C GLU A 66 -0.56 6.07 5.49
N GLN A 67 0.70 6.37 5.81
CA GLN A 67 1.73 6.65 4.81
C GLN A 67 1.97 5.46 3.89
N THR A 68 2.01 4.25 4.45
CA THR A 68 2.22 3.02 3.66
C THR A 68 1.01 2.72 2.77
N ASP A 69 -0.21 3.01 3.25
CA ASP A 69 -1.43 2.90 2.45
C ASP A 69 -1.45 3.85 1.27
N THR A 70 -1.09 5.12 1.51
CA THR A 70 -0.97 6.12 0.44
C THR A 70 0.07 5.67 -0.58
N ALA A 71 1.24 5.22 -0.14
CA ALA A 71 2.28 4.74 -1.04
C ALA A 71 1.82 3.52 -1.87
N ALA A 72 1.15 2.54 -1.26
CA ALA A 72 0.62 1.38 -1.97
C ALA A 72 -0.45 1.77 -3.01
N ALA A 73 -1.33 2.72 -2.67
CA ALA A 73 -2.35 3.23 -3.58
C ALA A 73 -1.74 4.01 -4.75
N GLU A 74 -0.74 4.85 -4.48
CA GLU A 74 -0.02 5.61 -5.52
C GLU A 74 0.75 4.67 -6.44
N LEU A 75 1.43 3.65 -5.91
CA LEU A 75 2.11 2.63 -6.71
C LEU A 75 1.12 1.86 -7.59
N THR A 76 -0.03 1.47 -7.05
CA THR A 76 -1.08 0.80 -7.83
C THR A 76 -1.55 1.67 -8.99
N ARG A 77 -1.87 2.94 -8.72
CA ARG A 77 -2.30 3.89 -9.76
C ARG A 77 -1.23 4.10 -10.82
N ALA A 78 0.02 4.34 -10.40
CA ALA A 78 1.12 4.56 -11.33
C ALA A 78 1.36 3.35 -12.25
N MET A 79 1.21 2.12 -11.73
CA MET A 79 1.35 0.91 -12.54
C MET A 79 0.14 0.67 -13.45
N ASP A 80 -1.08 0.99 -13.01
CA ASP A 80 -2.27 0.94 -13.86
C ASP A 80 -2.15 1.94 -15.04
N ASP A 81 -1.69 3.16 -14.78
CA ASP A 81 -1.47 4.20 -15.79
C ASP A 81 -0.38 3.78 -16.80
N PHE A 82 0.72 3.18 -16.32
CA PHE A 82 1.79 2.65 -17.15
C PHE A 82 1.28 1.55 -18.10
N VAL A 83 0.56 0.55 -17.55
CA VAL A 83 0.02 -0.57 -18.33
C VAL A 83 -1.00 -0.09 -19.37
N SER A 84 -1.83 0.91 -19.03
CA SER A 84 -2.80 1.49 -19.97
C SER A 84 -2.10 2.20 -21.12
N THR A 85 -1.08 3.01 -20.83
CA THR A 85 -0.34 3.78 -21.83
C THR A 85 0.42 2.86 -22.79
N ASP A 86 1.08 1.82 -22.28
CA ASP A 86 1.75 0.83 -23.11
C ASP A 86 0.76 0.08 -24.02
N GLY A 87 -0.43 -0.25 -23.50
CA GLY A 87 -1.51 -0.85 -24.30
C GLY A 87 -1.95 0.05 -25.46
N ASP A 88 -2.17 1.34 -25.20
CA ASP A 88 -2.57 2.31 -26.22
C ASP A 88 -1.51 2.49 -27.31
N VAL A 89 -0.22 2.47 -26.93
CA VAL A 89 0.91 2.53 -27.86
C VAL A 89 0.95 1.28 -28.74
N VAL A 90 0.86 0.09 -28.16
CA VAL A 90 0.84 -1.18 -28.91
C VAL A 90 -0.33 -1.23 -29.88
N ASP A 91 -1.51 -0.81 -29.45
CA ASP A 91 -2.69 -0.79 -30.32
C ASP A 91 -2.57 0.28 -31.41
N GLY A 92 -1.91 1.41 -31.13
CA GLY A 92 -1.53 2.41 -32.12
C GLY A 92 -0.59 1.83 -33.18
N MET A 93 0.46 1.13 -32.77
CA MET A 93 1.40 0.47 -33.67
C MET A 93 0.73 -0.61 -34.52
N ARG A 94 -0.16 -1.42 -33.93
CA ARG A 94 -0.95 -2.42 -34.66
C ARG A 94 -1.84 -1.78 -35.72
N ARG A 95 -2.56 -0.70 -35.38
CA ARG A 95 -3.40 0.03 -36.34
C ARG A 95 -2.57 0.57 -37.51
N GLN A 96 -1.38 1.12 -37.24
CA GLN A 96 -0.48 1.61 -38.28
C GLN A 96 0.08 0.49 -39.15
N ALA A 97 0.46 -0.65 -38.55
CA ALA A 97 0.92 -1.82 -39.29
C ALA A 97 -0.17 -2.39 -40.21
N THR A 98 -1.41 -2.54 -39.72
CA THR A 98 -2.55 -2.96 -40.54
C THR A 98 -2.83 -2.00 -41.69
N TRP A 99 -2.68 -0.69 -41.46
CA TRP A 99 -2.82 0.30 -42.54
C TRP A 99 -1.73 0.15 -43.61
N LEU A 100 -0.48 -0.11 -43.20
CA LEU A 100 0.64 -0.34 -44.13
C LEU A 100 0.52 -1.67 -44.90
N GLU A 101 -0.01 -2.71 -44.29
CA GLU A 101 -0.21 -4.03 -44.93
C GLU A 101 -1.40 -4.07 -45.89
N GLY A 102 -2.36 -3.15 -45.72
CA GLY A 102 -3.54 -3.01 -46.58
C GLY A 102 -3.40 -2.01 -47.73
N ALA A 103 -2.22 -1.37 -47.86
CA ALA A 103 -1.86 -0.43 -48.94
C ALA A 103 -1.04 -1.13 -50.03
#